data_AF-A0A6N7QWZ2-F1
#
_entry.id   AF-A0A6N7QWZ2-F1
#
_cell.length_a   1.000
_cell.length_b   1.000
_cell.length_c   1.000
_cell.angle_alpha   90.00
_cell.angle_beta   90.00
_cell.angle_gamma   90.00
#
_symmetry.space_group_name_H-M   'P 1'
#
loop_
_entity.id
_entity.type
_entity.pdbx_description
1 polymer ?
#
loop_
_entity_poly.entity_id
_entity_poly.type
_entity_poly.pdbx_seq_one_letter_code
_entity_poly.pdbx_strand_id
1 'polypeptide(L)' 'MNIKVSEAAKILGKSEQFVRIGLQRDILPIGIAIQMSSKWTYHISPKLLKEYVGGELSI' A
#
# COMPACT_ATOMS: atom_id res chain seq x y z
N MET A 1 6.97 9.47 6.63
CA MET A 1 6.25 9.87 5.40
C MET A 1 5.26 8.76 5.07
N ASN A 2 4.00 9.11 4.78
CA ASN A 2 2.93 8.16 4.52
C ASN A 2 2.41 8.36 3.10
N ILE A 3 2.36 7.30 2.30
CA ILE A 3 1.79 7.34 0.94
C ILE A 3 0.28 7.14 1.00
N LYS A 4 -0.47 7.90 0.19
CA LYS A 4 -1.91 7.70 0.10
C LYS A 4 -2.23 6.39 -0.63
N VAL A 5 -3.32 5.74 -0.26
CA VAL A 5 -3.80 4.52 -0.94
C VAL A 5 -3.93 4.72 -2.45
N SER A 6 -4.40 5.89 -2.89
CA SER A 6 -4.55 6.24 -4.30
C SER A 6 -3.20 6.36 -5.04
N GLU A 7 -2.16 6.85 -4.39
CA GLU A 7 -0.81 6.94 -4.95
C GLU A 7 -0.17 5.55 -5.04
N ALA A 8 -0.29 4.75 -3.98
CA ALA A 8 0.18 3.37 -3.99
C ALA A 8 -0.51 2.55 -5.08
N ALA A 9 -1.83 2.71 -5.27
CA ALA A 9 -2.58 2.04 -6.31
C ALA A 9 -2.07 2.39 -7.72
N LYS A 10 -1.77 3.67 -7.97
CA LYS A 10 -1.16 4.13 -9.23
C LYS A 10 0.21 3.51 -9.46
N ILE A 11 1.08 3.51 -8.44
CA ILE A 11 2.42 2.92 -8.53
C ILE A 11 2.36 1.42 -8.83
N LEU A 12 1.40 0.71 -8.22
CA LEU A 12 1.22 -0.74 -8.42
C LEU A 12 0.48 -1.09 -9.73
N GLY A 13 -0.10 -0.10 -10.43
CA GLY A 13 -0.98 -0.35 -11.56
C GLY A 13 -2.23 -1.16 -11.19
N LYS A 14 -2.76 -0.98 -9.98
CA LYS A 14 -3.92 -1.70 -9.43
C LYS A 14 -5.00 -0.73 -8.95
N SER A 15 -6.16 -1.27 -8.55
CA SER A 15 -7.24 -0.48 -7.95
C SER A 15 -6.94 -0.13 -6.48
N GLU A 16 -7.54 0.94 -5.97
CA GLU A 16 -7.44 1.26 -4.53
C GLU A 16 -8.00 0.14 -3.65
N GLN A 17 -9.03 -0.57 -4.10
CA GLN A 17 -9.59 -1.72 -3.37
C GLN A 17 -8.58 -2.85 -3.21
N PHE A 18 -7.76 -3.13 -4.24
CA PHE A 18 -6.67 -4.09 -4.13
C PHE A 18 -5.71 -3.73 -2.99
N VAL A 19 -5.30 -2.46 -2.92
CA VAL A 19 -4.39 -1.97 -1.87
C VAL A 19 -5.04 -2.06 -0.49
N ARG A 20 -6.32 -1.66 -0.36
CA ARG A 20 -7.04 -1.72 0.91
C ARG A 20 -7.18 -3.16 1.41
N ILE A 21 -7.68 -4.07 0.59
CA ILE A 21 -7.85 -5.49 0.97
C ILE A 21 -6.50 -6.12 1.26
N GLY A 22 -5.48 -5.78 0.47
CA GLY A 22 -4.11 -6.26 0.67
C GLY A 22 -3.55 -5.91 2.04
N LEU A 23 -3.71 -4.66 2.46
CA LEU A 23 -3.25 -4.17 3.76
C LEU A 23 -4.12 -4.65 4.92
N GLN A 24 -5.43 -4.74 4.73
CA GLN A 24 -6.37 -5.21 5.76
C GLN A 24 -6.19 -6.69 6.09
N ARG A 25 -5.79 -7.50 5.11
CA ARG A 25 -5.55 -8.93 5.26
C ARG A 25 -4.09 -9.29 5.53
N ASP A 26 -3.22 -8.28 5.68
CA ASP A 26 -1.78 -8.45 5.89
C ASP A 26 -1.08 -9.29 4.80
N ILE A 27 -1.58 -9.23 3.56
CA ILE A 27 -1.02 -9.97 2.40
C ILE A 27 -0.16 -9.08 1.50
N LEU A 28 -0.25 -7.76 1.64
CA LEU A 28 0.48 -6.78 0.84
C LEU A 28 1.52 -6.06 1.71
N PRO A 29 2.81 -6.47 1.66
CA PRO A 29 3.83 -6.05 2.61
C PRO A 29 4.42 -4.65 2.30
N ILE A 30 3.56 -3.66 2.03
CA ILE A 30 3.96 -2.27 1.72
C ILE A 30 3.69 -1.30 2.88
N GLY A 31 3.05 -1.79 3.94
CA GLY A 31 2.57 -0.99 5.04
C GLY A 31 1.59 -1.77 5.91
N ILE A 32 0.78 -1.04 6.67
CA ILE A 32 -0.22 -1.62 7.56
C ILE A 32 -1.58 -0.93 7.37
N ALA A 33 -2.65 -1.67 7.66
CA ALA A 33 -3.96 -1.10 7.90
C ALA A 33 -4.43 -1.48 9.29
N ILE A 34 -4.90 -0.50 10.07
CA ILE A 34 -5.47 -0.73 11.40
C ILE A 34 -6.92 -0.29 11.36
N GLN A 35 -7.81 -1.18 11.78
CA GLN A 35 -9.20 -0.83 12.04
C GLN A 35 -9.27 -0.18 13.42
N MET A 36 -9.53 1.13 13.45
CA MET A 36 -9.62 1.85 14.72
C MET A 36 -10.98 1.60 15.38
N SER A 37 -12.06 1.91 14.68
CA SER A 37 -13.44 1.68 15.13
C SER A 37 -14.25 1.24 13.92
N SER A 38 -15.03 2.13 13.31
CA SER A 38 -15.73 1.87 12.04
C SER A 38 -14.90 2.19 10.79
N LYS A 39 -13.72 2.81 10.96
CA LYS A 39 -12.86 3.27 9.87
C LYS A 39 -11.51 2.57 9.89
N TRP A 40 -11.01 2.32 8.68
CA TRP A 40 -9.67 1.84 8.44
C TRP A 40 -8.71 3.01 8.27
N THR A 41 -7.60 2.95 8.98
CA THR A 41 -6.47 3.87 8.84
C THR A 41 -5.33 3.15 8.16
N TYR A 42 -4.71 3.79 7.17
CA TYR A 42 -3.66 3.20 6.37
C TYR A 42 -2.35 3.94 6.61
N HIS A 43 -1.28 3.18 6.79
CA HIS A 43 0.07 3.69 6.82
C HIS A 43 0.93 2.90 5.82
N ILE A 44 1.23 3.53 4.68
CA ILE A 44 2.01 2.94 3.59
C ILE A 44 3.41 3.52 3.63
N SER A 45 4.40 2.64 3.79
CA SER A 45 5.81 3.02 3.84
C SER A 45 6.35 3.22 2.42
N PRO A 46 6.89 4.41 2.08
CA PRO A 46 7.53 4.64 0.78
C PRO A 46 8.64 3.64 0.48
N LYS A 47 9.42 3.27 1.50
CA LYS A 47 10.53 2.32 1.38
C LYS A 47 10.03 0.93 1.00
N LEU A 48 9.07 0.40 1.77
CA LEU A 48 8.50 -0.94 1.51
C LEU A 48 7.77 -0.98 0.17
N LEU A 49 7.05 0.09 -0.18
CA LEU A 49 6.40 0.18 -1.48
C LEU A 49 7.44 0.09 -2.60
N LYS A 50 8.53 0.88 -2.53
CA LYS A 50 9.60 0.87 -3.53
C LYS A 50 10.26 -0.51 -3.66
N GLU A 51 10.55 -1.15 -2.54
CA GLU A 51 11.10 -2.51 -2.50
C GLU A 51 10.13 -3.53 -3.13
N TYR A 52 8.83 -3.43 -2.82
CA TYR A 52 7.80 -4.32 -3.35
C TYR A 52 7.62 -4.21 -4.87
N VAL A 53 7.72 -3.00 -5.45
CA VAL A 53 7.63 -2.85 -6.92
C VAL A 53 8.89 -3.34 -7.65
N GLY A 54 9.91 -3.80 -6.92
CA GLY A 54 11.09 -4.44 -7.49
C GLY A 54 12.34 -3.57 -7.52
N GLY A 55 12.37 -2.39 -6.87
CA GLY A 55 13.59 -1.61 -6.63
C GLY A 55 14.32 -1.02 -7.86
N GLU A 56 14.16 -1.62 -9.04
CA GLU A 56 14.70 -1.21 -10.33
C GLU A 56 13.58 -1.31 -11.37
N LEU A 57 12.93 -0.18 -11.64
CA LEU A 57 12.38 0.04 -12.98
C LEU A 57 13.59 0.27 -13.90
N SER A 58 14.17 -0.82 -14.41
CA SER A 58 14.93 -0.81 -15.66
C SER A 58 13.91 -0.86 -16.80
N ILE A 59 13.56 0.33 -17.31
CA ILE A 59 12.97 0.50 -18.64
C ILE A 59 13.98 1.29 -19.47
#